data_AF-A0A832JYC5-F1
#
_entry.id   AF-A0A832JYC5-F1
#
_cell.length_a   1.000
_cell.length_b   1.000
_cell.length_c   1.000
_cell.angle_alpha   90.00
_cell.angle_beta   90.00
_cell.angle_gamma   90.00
#
_symmetry.space_group_name_H-M   'P 1'
#
loop_
_entity.id
_entity.type
_entity.pdbx_description
1 polymer ?
#
loop_
_entity_poly.entity_id
_entity_poly.type
_entity_poly.pdbx_seq_one_letter_code
_entity_poly.pdbx_strand_id
1 'polypeptide(L)'
;YFTLLEAAINQSLNPKPGLRLYIGKDVPRQLVRILRRISYQELTENAKFTLEKVVEEIVKEREAELVEFINTCGPLTPRLHALEALPGIGKKISMRLIEERSKAPFTSFKDIEERAGIQNFDKMIMKRIIEELSDPNAKYWLFTRPPSSY
;
A
#
# COMPACT_ATOMS: atom_id res chain seq x y z
N TYR A 1 6.74 0.42 -2.09
CA TYR A 1 5.61 0.67 -3.01
C TYR A 1 4.92 -0.63 -3.37
N PHE A 2 3.60 -0.62 -3.51
CA PHE A 2 2.81 -1.70 -4.09
C PHE A 2 2.78 -1.52 -5.61
N THR A 3 3.20 -2.55 -6.35
CA THR A 3 3.31 -2.48 -7.82
C THR A 3 2.86 -3.80 -8.41
N LEU A 4 1.95 -3.73 -9.38
CA LEU A 4 1.44 -4.90 -10.09
C LEU A 4 2.36 -5.21 -11.27
N LEU A 5 2.85 -6.44 -11.33
CA LEU A 5 3.78 -6.89 -12.36
C LEU A 5 3.25 -8.17 -13.00
N GLU A 6 3.43 -8.28 -14.30
CA GLU A 6 3.28 -9.53 -15.03
C GLU A 6 4.65 -10.19 -15.14
N ALA A 7 4.74 -11.46 -14.76
CA ALA A 7 6.00 -12.21 -14.73
C ALA A 7 5.81 -13.62 -15.27
N ALA A 8 6.80 -14.09 -16.03
CA ALA A 8 6.94 -15.51 -16.35
C ALA A 8 7.70 -16.19 -15.20
N ILE A 9 7.08 -17.22 -14.61
CA ILE A 9 7.62 -17.95 -13.46
C ILE A 9 7.85 -19.41 -13.87
N ASN A 10 9.02 -19.94 -13.51
CA ASN A 10 9.34 -21.34 -13.74
C ASN A 10 8.47 -22.25 -12.87
N GLN A 11 7.88 -23.29 -13.46
CA GLN A 11 6.98 -24.21 -12.75
C GLN A 11 7.65 -24.97 -11.60
N SER A 12 8.98 -25.12 -11.63
CA SER A 12 9.74 -25.71 -10.51
C SER A 12 9.57 -24.95 -9.19
N LEU A 13 9.20 -23.66 -9.23
CA LEU A 13 8.91 -22.86 -8.05
C LEU A 13 7.51 -23.09 -7.47
N ASN A 14 6.69 -23.93 -8.12
CA ASN A 14 5.32 -24.27 -7.70
C ASN A 14 4.48 -23.04 -7.31
N PRO A 15 4.25 -22.10 -8.26
CA PRO A 15 3.63 -20.82 -7.95
C PRO A 15 2.21 -21.02 -7.41
N LYS A 16 1.96 -20.50 -6.20
CA LYS A 16 0.65 -20.49 -5.55
C LYS A 16 0.26 -19.06 -5.18
N PRO A 17 -1.04 -18.71 -5.15
CA PRO A 17 -1.51 -17.45 -4.58
C PRO A 17 -0.91 -17.20 -3.19
N GLY A 18 -0.41 -15.99 -2.94
CA GLY A 18 0.26 -15.62 -1.68
C GLY A 18 1.74 -16.01 -1.58
N LEU A 19 2.31 -16.67 -2.60
CA LEU A 19 3.74 -16.99 -2.60
C LEU A 19 4.61 -15.71 -2.62
N ARG A 20 5.45 -15.56 -1.60
CA ARG A 20 6.47 -14.51 -1.54
C ARG A 20 7.72 -14.94 -2.31
N LEU A 21 8.05 -14.21 -3.37
CA LEU A 21 9.26 -14.42 -4.17
C LEU A 21 10.15 -13.19 -4.14
N TYR A 22 11.45 -13.40 -3.97
CA TYR A 22 12.44 -12.37 -4.25
C TYR A 22 12.57 -12.20 -5.77
N ILE A 23 12.56 -10.96 -6.25
CA ILE A 23 12.63 -10.61 -7.69
C ILE A 23 13.76 -9.61 -7.99
N GLY A 24 14.82 -9.62 -7.18
CA GLY A 24 15.98 -8.74 -7.34
C GLY A 24 16.90 -9.14 -8.50
N LYS A 25 17.97 -8.38 -8.70
CA LYS A 25 18.91 -8.54 -9.82
C LYS A 25 19.61 -9.90 -9.83
N ASP A 26 19.75 -10.51 -8.65
CA ASP A 26 20.46 -11.78 -8.46
C ASP A 26 19.58 -13.00 -8.78
N VAL A 27 18.29 -12.80 -9.06
CA VAL A 27 17.38 -13.88 -9.41
C VAL A 27 17.61 -14.27 -10.87
N PRO A 28 17.95 -15.55 -11.17
CA PRO A 28 18.11 -16.00 -12.54
C PRO A 28 16.85 -15.75 -13.36
N ARG A 29 17.00 -15.15 -14.55
CA ARG A 29 15.87 -14.89 -15.47
C ARG A 29 15.13 -16.16 -15.91
N GLN A 30 15.77 -17.33 -15.79
CA GLN A 30 15.16 -18.64 -16.06
C GLN A 30 14.17 -19.07 -14.98
N LEU A 31 14.28 -18.51 -13.77
CA LEU A 31 13.39 -18.77 -12.64
C LEU A 31 12.24 -17.77 -12.60
N VAL A 32 12.56 -16.47 -12.66
CA VAL A 32 11.57 -15.39 -12.70
C VAL A 32 12.00 -14.34 -13.72
N ARG A 33 11.11 -14.03 -14.66
CA ARG A 33 11.31 -12.96 -15.63
C ARG A 33 10.14 -11.99 -15.58
N ILE A 34 10.38 -10.79 -15.06
CA ILE A 34 9.40 -9.69 -15.12
C ILE A 34 9.22 -9.29 -16.59
N LEU A 35 7.99 -9.37 -17.09
CA LEU A 35 7.66 -9.02 -18.46
C LEU A 35 7.37 -7.52 -18.56
N ARG A 36 6.45 -7.03 -17.71
CA ARG A 36 6.03 -5.63 -17.69
C ARG A 36 5.28 -5.29 -16.40
N ARG A 37 5.05 -3.99 -16.20
CA ARG A 37 4.08 -3.50 -15.22
C ARG A 37 2.68 -3.57 -15.84
N ILE A 38 1.69 -3.93 -15.03
CA ILE A 38 0.28 -4.00 -15.44
C ILE A 38 -0.57 -3.08 -14.58
N SER A 39 -1.73 -2.69 -15.10
CA SER A 39 -2.75 -1.99 -14.33
C SER A 39 -3.68 -2.97 -13.60
N TYR A 40 -4.48 -2.46 -12.67
CA TYR A 40 -5.48 -3.26 -11.97
C TYR A 40 -6.56 -3.84 -12.92
N GLN A 41 -6.87 -3.13 -14.02
CA GLN A 41 -7.86 -3.58 -15.00
C GLN A 41 -7.40 -4.81 -15.78
N GLU A 42 -6.08 -5.02 -15.89
CA GLU A 42 -5.49 -6.17 -16.58
C GLU A 42 -5.44 -7.43 -15.70
N LEU A 43 -5.74 -7.31 -14.40
CA LEU A 43 -5.82 -8.47 -13.51
C LEU A 43 -7.04 -9.34 -13.85
N THR A 44 -6.86 -10.65 -13.76
CA THR A 44 -7.98 -11.60 -13.79
C THR A 44 -8.86 -11.43 -12.55
N GLU A 45 -10.13 -11.82 -12.63
CA GLU A 45 -11.06 -11.71 -11.48
C GLU A 45 -10.55 -12.48 -10.24
N ASN A 46 -9.96 -13.66 -10.45
CA ASN A 46 -9.33 -14.42 -9.36
C ASN A 46 -8.13 -13.68 -8.75
N ALA A 47 -7.34 -12.99 -9.57
CA ALA A 47 -6.21 -12.19 -9.09
C ALA A 47 -6.69 -10.97 -8.29
N LYS A 48 -7.78 -10.30 -8.69
CA LYS A 48 -8.38 -9.19 -7.93
C LYS A 48 -8.85 -9.65 -6.53
N PHE A 49 -9.58 -10.76 -6.46
CA PHE A 49 -10.02 -11.32 -5.17
C PHE A 49 -8.84 -11.71 -4.25
N THR A 50 -7.80 -12.29 -4.84
CA THR A 50 -6.59 -12.68 -4.09
C THR A 50 -5.80 -11.45 -3.64
N LEU A 51 -5.76 -10.40 -4.45
CA LEU A 51 -5.00 -9.19 -4.19
C LEU A 51 -5.42 -8.52 -2.89
N GLU A 52 -6.72 -8.41 -2.62
CA GLU A 52 -7.20 -7.79 -1.36
C GLU A 52 -6.64 -8.50 -0.13
N LYS A 53 -6.68 -9.84 -0.11
CA LYS A 53 -6.16 -10.65 1.00
C LYS A 53 -4.65 -10.51 1.15
N VAL A 54 -3.92 -10.56 0.04
CA VAL A 54 -2.45 -10.44 0.05
C VAL A 54 -2.01 -9.03 0.47
N VAL A 55 -2.74 -7.99 0.05
CA VAL A 55 -2.46 -6.61 0.49
C VAL A 55 -2.68 -6.47 1.99
N GLU A 56 -3.75 -7.07 2.54
CA GLU A 56 -3.98 -7.08 3.99
C GLU A 56 -2.80 -7.71 4.76
N GLU A 57 -2.33 -8.87 4.32
CA GLU A 57 -1.16 -9.54 4.91
C GLU A 57 0.09 -8.67 4.83
N ILE A 58 0.37 -8.09 3.66
CA ILE A 58 1.55 -7.23 3.45
C ILE A 58 1.46 -5.97 4.33
N VAL A 59 0.29 -5.39 4.52
CA VAL A 59 0.09 -4.20 5.38
C VAL A 59 0.42 -4.53 6.83
N LYS A 60 -0.01 -5.69 7.32
CA LYS A 60 0.31 -6.16 8.68
C LYS A 60 1.81 -6.44 8.83
N GLU A 61 2.43 -7.11 7.85
CA GLU A 61 3.86 -7.37 7.87
C GLU A 61 4.72 -6.10 7.82
N ARG A 62 4.24 -5.06 7.13
CA ARG A 62 4.95 -3.79 6.93
C ARG A 62 4.45 -2.69 7.85
N GLU A 63 3.87 -3.05 9.01
CA GLU A 63 3.34 -2.10 10.00
C GLU A 63 4.37 -1.02 10.35
N ALA A 64 5.61 -1.40 10.67
CA ALA A 64 6.65 -0.45 11.05
C ALA A 64 6.93 0.62 9.97
N GLU A 65 7.00 0.23 8.70
CA GLU A 65 7.21 1.17 7.59
C GLU A 65 6.01 2.11 7.40
N LEU A 66 4.80 1.60 7.60
CA LEU A 66 3.57 2.36 7.44
C LEU A 66 3.36 3.33 8.61
N VAL A 67 3.67 2.91 9.84
CA VAL A 67 3.70 3.79 11.02
C VAL A 67 4.71 4.91 10.81
N GLU A 68 5.91 4.60 10.31
CA GLU A 68 6.92 5.62 10.02
C GLU A 68 6.46 6.61 8.95
N PHE A 69 5.73 6.14 7.93
CA PHE A 69 5.06 7.04 6.98
C PHE A 69 4.07 7.98 7.67
N ILE A 70 3.28 7.50 8.64
CA ILE A 70 2.36 8.37 9.41
C ILE A 70 3.12 9.38 10.27
N ASN A 71 4.27 9.02 10.82
CA ASN A 71 5.11 9.93 11.59
C ASN A 71 5.74 11.04 10.72
N THR A 72 6.10 10.73 9.49
CA THR A 72 6.92 11.60 8.64
C THR A 72 6.17 12.30 7.51
N CYS A 73 5.00 11.81 7.11
CA CYS A 73 4.28 12.35 5.95
C CYS A 73 3.88 13.82 6.15
N GLY A 74 3.99 14.61 5.07
CA GLY A 74 3.68 16.03 5.05
C GLY A 74 2.44 16.37 4.22
N PRO A 75 2.23 17.67 3.94
CA PRO A 75 1.21 18.11 3.01
C PRO A 75 1.50 17.68 1.56
N LEU A 76 0.45 17.22 0.86
CA LEU A 76 0.50 16.95 -0.59
C LEU A 76 0.34 18.23 -1.40
N THR A 77 -0.49 19.14 -0.89
CA THR A 77 -0.68 20.50 -1.42
C THR A 77 -0.84 21.47 -0.25
N PRO A 78 -0.78 22.80 -0.47
CA PRO A 78 -1.00 23.77 0.60
C PRO A 78 -2.36 23.63 1.32
N ARG A 79 -3.34 22.94 0.72
CA ARG A 79 -4.69 22.76 1.26
C ARG A 79 -5.03 21.31 1.65
N LEU A 80 -4.13 20.35 1.41
CA LEU A 80 -4.42 18.92 1.63
C LEU A 80 -3.23 18.20 2.25
N HIS A 81 -3.43 17.62 3.44
CA HIS A 81 -2.43 16.76 4.07
C HIS A 81 -2.45 15.33 3.52
N ALA A 82 -1.31 14.63 3.46
CA ALA A 82 -1.26 13.24 3.01
C ALA A 82 -2.17 12.31 3.82
N LEU A 83 -2.28 12.55 5.12
CA LEU A 83 -3.17 11.83 6.03
C LEU A 83 -4.66 11.95 5.64
N GLU A 84 -5.07 13.10 5.09
CA GLU A 84 -6.46 13.31 4.64
C GLU A 84 -6.79 12.54 3.37
N ALA A 85 -5.77 12.00 2.70
CA ALA A 85 -5.98 11.12 1.57
C ALA A 85 -6.40 9.70 2.03
N LEU A 86 -6.20 9.34 3.30
CA LEU A 86 -6.62 8.05 3.82
C LEU A 86 -8.16 7.98 3.96
N PRO A 87 -8.80 6.91 3.47
CA PRO A 87 -10.25 6.75 3.55
C PRO A 87 -10.76 6.85 4.99
N GLY A 88 -11.72 7.74 5.23
CA GLY A 88 -12.28 7.95 6.58
C GLY A 88 -11.50 8.94 7.45
N ILE A 89 -10.36 9.47 7.00
CA ILE A 89 -9.62 10.52 7.70
C ILE A 89 -9.98 11.88 7.11
N GLY A 90 -10.86 12.60 7.80
CA GLY A 90 -11.12 14.01 7.51
C GLY A 90 -10.17 14.95 8.25
N LYS A 91 -10.30 16.25 7.98
CA LYS A 91 -9.47 17.33 8.56
C LYS A 91 -9.34 17.29 10.08
N LYS A 92 -10.41 16.90 10.80
CA LYS A 92 -10.38 16.78 12.27
C LYS A 92 -9.43 15.69 12.74
N ILE A 93 -9.49 14.52 12.11
CA ILE A 93 -8.66 13.36 12.49
C ILE A 93 -7.22 13.59 12.03
N SER A 94 -7.02 14.15 10.83
CA SER A 94 -5.66 14.46 10.35
C SER A 94 -4.95 15.45 11.26
N MET A 95 -5.62 16.52 11.72
CA MET A 95 -5.06 17.46 12.69
C MET A 95 -4.70 16.77 14.01
N ARG A 96 -5.59 15.91 14.53
CA ARG A 96 -5.31 15.13 15.74
C ARG A 96 -4.09 14.23 15.58
N LEU A 97 -3.94 13.55 14.45
CA LEU A 97 -2.77 12.73 14.15
C LEU A 97 -1.47 13.56 14.13
N ILE A 98 -1.52 14.76 13.55
CA ILE A 98 -0.38 15.69 13.50
C ILE A 98 -0.01 16.17 14.91
N GLU A 99 -1.00 16.52 15.73
CA GLU A 99 -0.81 16.94 17.12
C GLU A 99 -0.28 15.80 18.00
N GLU A 100 -0.73 14.57 17.78
CA GLU A 100 -0.26 13.42 18.54
C GLU A 100 1.18 13.07 18.17
N ARG A 101 1.51 12.92 16.88
CA ARG A 101 2.89 12.58 16.48
C ARG A 101 3.91 13.66 16.85
N SER A 102 3.48 14.92 17.02
CA SER A 102 4.37 16.00 17.47
C SER A 102 4.73 15.91 18.96
N LYS A 103 3.88 15.28 19.79
CA LYS A 103 4.20 14.96 21.20
C LYS A 103 5.17 13.80 21.29
N ALA A 104 4.89 12.73 20.55
CA ALA A 104 5.72 11.53 20.46
C ALA A 104 5.37 10.76 19.18
N PRO A 105 6.37 10.24 18.44
CA PRO A 105 6.14 9.38 17.29
C PRO A 105 5.27 8.17 17.65
N PHE A 106 4.44 7.74 16.72
CA PHE A 106 3.69 6.50 16.85
C PHE A 106 4.60 5.28 16.73
N THR A 107 4.25 4.22 17.44
CA THR A 107 5.02 2.96 17.49
C THR A 107 4.33 1.78 16.81
N SER A 108 3.01 1.83 16.65
CA SER A 108 2.18 0.75 16.09
C SER A 108 0.87 1.30 15.52
N PHE A 109 0.16 0.49 14.74
CA PHE A 109 -1.20 0.80 14.31
C PHE A 109 -2.15 0.95 15.50
N LYS A 110 -1.98 0.12 16.53
CA LYS A 110 -2.78 0.20 17.75
C LYS A 110 -2.57 1.52 18.50
N ASP A 111 -1.32 1.98 18.59
CA ASP A 111 -0.98 3.27 19.19
C ASP A 111 -1.61 4.45 18.43
N ILE A 112 -1.62 4.39 17.09
CA ILE A 112 -2.33 5.36 16.24
C ILE A 112 -3.84 5.35 16.54
N GLU A 113 -4.44 4.17 16.59
CA GLU A 113 -5.87 4.00 16.85
C GLU A 113 -6.29 4.59 18.21
N GLU A 114 -5.57 4.24 19.27
CA GLU A 114 -5.86 4.69 20.64
C GLU A 114 -5.72 6.22 20.77
N ARG A 115 -4.63 6.79 20.26
CA ARG A 115 -4.32 8.22 20.43
C ARG A 115 -5.14 9.11 19.51
N ALA A 116 -5.41 8.67 18.28
CA ALA A 116 -6.23 9.42 17.32
C ALA A 116 -7.74 9.15 17.48
N GLY A 117 -8.11 8.12 18.26
CA GLY A 117 -9.51 7.72 18.45
C GLY A 117 -10.15 7.18 17.17
N ILE A 118 -9.41 6.36 16.44
CA ILE A 118 -9.86 5.68 15.21
C ILE A 118 -9.77 4.16 15.39
N GLN A 119 -10.31 3.41 14.45
CA GLN A 119 -10.34 1.94 14.51
C GLN A 119 -10.06 1.34 13.13
N ASN A 120 -9.47 0.13 13.12
CA ASN A 120 -9.13 -0.62 11.91
C ASN A 120 -8.22 0.18 10.96
N PHE A 121 -7.16 0.80 11.50
CA PHE A 121 -6.24 1.64 10.75
C PHE A 121 -5.53 0.85 9.64
N ASP A 122 -5.20 -0.40 9.90
CA ASP A 122 -4.70 -1.37 8.91
C ASP A 122 -5.62 -1.48 7.69
N LYS A 123 -6.94 -1.59 7.91
CA LYS A 123 -7.94 -1.65 6.83
C LYS A 123 -8.07 -0.33 6.08
N MET A 124 -7.89 0.81 6.76
CA MET A 124 -7.89 2.12 6.09
C MET A 124 -6.71 2.24 5.11
N ILE A 125 -5.52 1.77 5.52
CA ILE A 125 -4.34 1.71 4.66
C ILE A 125 -4.55 0.72 3.51
N MET A 126 -5.04 -0.49 3.79
CA MET A 126 -5.35 -1.50 2.78
C MET A 126 -6.31 -0.94 1.72
N LYS A 127 -7.41 -0.33 2.16
CA LYS A 127 -8.41 0.26 1.26
C LYS A 127 -7.79 1.37 0.41
N ARG A 128 -6.95 2.22 1.00
CA ARG A 128 -6.23 3.25 0.26
C ARG A 128 -5.32 2.67 -0.83
N ILE A 129 -4.59 1.60 -0.53
CA ILE A 129 -3.72 0.93 -1.51
C ILE A 129 -4.55 0.38 -2.67
N ILE A 130 -5.67 -0.28 -2.38
CA ILE A 130 -6.56 -0.83 -3.42
C ILE A 130 -7.20 0.30 -4.25
N GLU A 131 -7.63 1.39 -3.63
CA GLU A 131 -8.14 2.58 -4.33
C GLU A 131 -7.09 3.16 -5.28
N GLU A 132 -5.85 3.33 -4.82
CA GLU A 132 -4.78 3.82 -5.70
C GLU A 132 -4.48 2.83 -6.83
N LEU A 133 -4.43 1.52 -6.57
CA LEU A 133 -4.18 0.54 -7.63
C LEU A 133 -5.30 0.51 -8.68
N SER A 134 -6.56 0.63 -8.23
CA SER A 134 -7.74 0.43 -9.07
C SER A 134 -8.21 1.69 -9.80
N ASP A 135 -7.99 2.89 -9.24
CA ASP A 135 -8.35 4.15 -9.86
C ASP A 135 -7.21 4.70 -10.73
N PRO A 136 -7.31 4.61 -12.08
CA PRO A 136 -6.28 5.14 -12.96
C PRO A 136 -6.17 6.67 -12.88
N ASN A 137 -7.18 7.35 -12.34
CA ASN A 137 -7.24 8.80 -12.19
C ASN A 137 -6.94 9.26 -10.76
N ALA A 138 -6.39 8.37 -9.91
CA ALA A 138 -6.02 8.75 -8.55
C ALA A 138 -5.07 9.97 -8.59
N LYS A 139 -5.49 11.04 -7.92
CA LYS A 139 -4.76 12.31 -7.94
C LYS A 139 -3.42 12.24 -7.20
N TYR A 140 -3.31 11.33 -6.23
CA TYR A 140 -2.16 11.21 -5.36
C TYR A 140 -1.83 9.73 -5.13
N TRP A 141 -0.56 9.41 -5.23
CA TRP A 141 -0.01 8.05 -5.15
C TRP A 141 0.88 7.97 -3.92
N LEU A 142 0.34 7.53 -2.78
CA LEU A 142 1.07 7.45 -1.51
C LEU A 142 1.82 6.13 -1.39
N PHE A 143 1.17 5.02 -1.74
CA PHE A 143 1.67 3.68 -1.49
C PHE A 143 2.01 2.93 -2.78
N THR A 144 1.43 3.34 -3.89
CA THR A 144 1.56 2.70 -5.19
C THR A 144 2.30 3.62 -6.18
N ARG A 145 2.63 3.11 -7.37
CA ARG A 145 3.20 3.92 -8.45
C ARG A 145 2.10 4.30 -9.43
N PRO A 146 2.12 5.52 -9.99
CA PRO A 146 1.17 5.90 -11.03
C PRO A 146 1.24 4.89 -12.19
N PRO A 147 0.10 4.55 -12.82
CA PRO A 147 0.06 3.59 -13.92
C PRO A 147 1.03 4.00 -15.02
N SER A 148 1.51 3.02 -15.80
CA SER A 148 2.38 3.33 -16.93
C SER A 148 1.56 4.08 -17.95
N SER A 149 1.81 5.38 -18.10
CA SER A 149 1.38 6.13 -19.27
C SER A 149 1.95 5.41 -20.48
N TYR A 150 1.09 4.76 -21.24
CA TYR A 150 1.38 4.34 -22.61
C TYR A 150 1.03 5.49 -23.54
#